data_AF-A0A0J5FMC0-F1
#
_entry.id   AF-A0A0J5FMC0-F1
#
_cell.length_a   1.000
_cell.length_b   1.000
_cell.length_c   1.000
_cell.angle_alpha   90.00
_cell.angle_beta   90.00
_cell.angle_gamma   90.00
#
_symmetry.space_group_name_H-M   'P 1'
#
loop_
_entity.id
_entity.type
_entity.pdbx_description
1 polymer ?
#
loop_
_entity_poly.entity_id
_entity_poly.type
_entity_poly.pdbx_seq_one_letter_code
_entity_poly.pdbx_strand_id
1 'polypeptide(L)'
;MQQMLTTQLTFMKPFGEAENQVLSPESIGFLEDLIVEFSGRREKLLGERIEWQKKIDDGMLPDFISETSSIRDGDWKIQGI
;
A
#
# COMPACT_ATOMS: atom_id res chain seq x y z
N MET A 1 12.10 27.24 -16.58
CA MET A 1 11.55 26.11 -17.36
C MET A 1 10.45 25.49 -16.51
N GLN A 2 9.18 25.71 -16.85
CA GLN A 2 8.08 24.98 -16.21
C GLN A 2 7.96 23.64 -16.92
N GLN A 3 8.40 22.56 -16.29
CA GLN A 3 7.95 21.23 -16.68
C GLN A 3 6.46 21.15 -16.30
N MET A 4 5.58 21.09 -17.31
CA MET A 4 4.20 20.70 -17.09
C MET A 4 4.20 19.21 -16.75
N LEU A 5 4.04 18.87 -15.48
CA LEU A 5 3.68 17.51 -15.10
C LEU A 5 2.24 17.26 -15.53
N THR A 6 2.09 16.43 -16.56
CA THR A 6 0.80 15.83 -16.89
C THR A 6 0.63 14.62 -15.96
N THR A 7 0.22 14.87 -14.71
CA THR A 7 -0.12 13.80 -13.78
C THR A 7 -1.54 13.30 -14.03
N GLN A 8 -1.77 12.00 -13.93
CA GLN A 8 -3.12 11.42 -13.94
C GLN A 8 -3.83 11.56 -12.59
N LEU A 9 -3.11 12.00 -11.54
CA LEU A 9 -3.67 12.21 -10.22
C LEU A 9 -4.57 13.45 -10.21
N THR A 10 -5.74 13.31 -9.62
CA THR A 10 -6.68 14.42 -9.40
C THR A 10 -6.55 14.94 -7.98
N PHE A 11 -6.18 16.21 -7.83
CA PHE A 11 -6.13 16.89 -6.54
C PHE A 11 -7.40 17.70 -6.31
N MET A 12 -8.14 17.37 -5.25
CA MET A 12 -9.46 17.96 -4.99
C MET A 12 -9.40 19.36 -4.35
N LYS A 13 -8.26 19.74 -3.79
CA LYS A 13 -8.06 21.03 -3.10
C LYS A 13 -7.03 21.87 -3.85
N PRO A 14 -7.19 23.20 -3.87
CA PRO A 14 -6.16 24.09 -4.40
C PRO A 14 -4.90 24.02 -3.53
N PHE A 15 -3.74 24.28 -4.14
CA PHE A 15 -2.47 24.28 -3.42
C PHE A 15 -2.19 25.65 -2.81
N GLY A 16 -2.06 25.70 -1.49
CA GLY A 16 -1.49 26.82 -0.76
C GLY A 16 0.02 26.70 -0.63
N GLU A 17 0.62 27.57 0.19
CA GLU A 17 2.08 27.55 0.42
C GLU A 17 2.54 26.22 1.03
N ALA A 18 1.80 25.69 1.99
CA ALA A 18 2.13 24.43 2.65
C ALA A 18 2.07 23.23 1.68
N GLU A 19 1.02 23.14 0.86
CA GLU A 19 0.88 22.07 -0.13
C GLU A 19 2.03 22.12 -1.15
N ASN A 20 2.41 23.31 -1.64
CA ASN A 20 3.51 23.43 -2.61
C ASN A 20 4.88 23.01 -2.04
N GLN A 21 5.07 23.09 -0.72
CA GLN A 21 6.32 22.62 -0.08
C GLN A 21 6.41 21.09 -0.01
N VAL A 22 5.28 20.39 0.07
CA VAL A 22 5.23 18.93 0.20
C VAL A 22 4.96 18.25 -1.15
N LEU A 23 4.04 18.81 -1.94
CA LEU A 23 3.61 18.34 -3.25
C LEU A 23 4.40 19.06 -4.34
N SER A 24 5.72 19.00 -4.24
CA SER A 24 6.59 19.45 -5.32
C SER A 24 6.33 18.62 -6.59
N PRO A 25 6.67 19.14 -7.78
CA PRO A 25 6.63 18.38 -9.03
C PRO A 25 7.20 16.95 -8.91
N GLU A 26 8.39 16.84 -8.33
CA GLU A 26 9.11 15.57 -8.17
C GLU A 26 8.39 14.62 -7.20
N SER A 27 7.83 15.17 -6.13
CA SER A 27 7.09 14.40 -5.12
C SER A 27 5.76 13.88 -5.67
N ILE A 28 5.08 14.66 -6.51
CA ILE A 28 3.87 14.24 -7.22
C ILE A 28 4.20 13.12 -8.20
N GLY A 29 5.28 13.24 -8.98
CA GLY A 29 5.72 12.18 -9.89
C GLY A 29 6.02 10.87 -9.16
N PHE A 30 6.78 10.94 -8.06
CA PHE A 30 7.05 9.76 -7.24
C PHE A 30 5.78 9.15 -6.62
N LEU A 31 4.86 9.98 -6.14
CA LEU A 31 3.57 9.51 -5.60
C LEU A 31 2.75 8.79 -6.68
N GLU A 32 2.73 9.32 -7.90
CA GLU A 32 2.05 8.70 -9.04
C GLU A 32 2.64 7.31 -9.35
N ASP A 33 3.96 7.18 -9.41
CA ASP A 33 4.63 5.89 -9.64
C ASP A 33 4.23 4.85 -8.58
N LEU A 34 4.22 5.24 -7.30
CA LEU A 34 3.78 4.37 -6.20
C LEU A 34 2.31 3.94 -6.34
N ILE A 35 1.43 4.86 -6.72
CA ILE A 35 0.01 4.56 -6.88
C ILE A 35 -0.19 3.59 -8.05
N VAL A 36 0.45 3.84 -9.19
CA VAL A 36 0.36 2.98 -10.38
C VAL A 36 0.84 1.57 -10.07
N GLU A 37 1.98 1.43 -9.38
CA GLU A 37 2.56 0.12 -9.08
C GLU A 37 1.76 -0.65 -8.00
N PHE A 38 1.31 0.02 -6.94
CA PHE A 38 0.85 -0.68 -5.74
C PHE A 38 -0.67 -0.62 -5.47
N SER A 39 -1.43 0.28 -6.10
CA SER A 39 -2.86 0.43 -5.81
C SER A 39 -3.68 -0.84 -6.10
N GLY A 40 -3.44 -1.50 -7.23
CA GLY A 40 -4.13 -2.74 -7.59
C GLY A 40 -3.90 -3.88 -6.59
N ARG A 41 -2.67 -4.03 -6.08
CA ARG A 41 -2.38 -5.04 -5.03
C ARG A 41 -3.05 -4.67 -3.71
N ARG A 42 -3.07 -3.39 -3.34
CA ARG A 42 -3.76 -2.91 -2.14
C ARG A 42 -5.25 -3.25 -2.19
N GLU A 43 -5.94 -2.97 -3.30
CA GLU A 43 -7.36 -3.28 -3.45
C GLU A 43 -7.64 -4.78 -3.33
N LYS A 44 -6.81 -5.61 -3.99
CA LYS A 44 -6.90 -7.06 -3.86
C LYS A 44 -6.76 -7.53 -2.40
N LEU A 45 -5.79 -6.99 -1.66
CA LEU A 45 -5.59 -7.31 -0.24
C LEU A 45 -6.78 -6.89 0.63
N LEU A 46 -7.43 -5.77 0.32
CA LEU A 46 -8.65 -5.36 1.03
C LEU A 46 -9.82 -6.32 0.74
N GLY A 47 -9.95 -6.80 -0.49
CA GLY A 47 -10.91 -7.86 -0.85
C GLY A 47 -10.64 -9.16 -0.10
N GLU A 48 -9.38 -9.62 -0.10
CA GLU A 48 -8.95 -10.83 0.62
C GLU A 48 -9.28 -10.76 2.13
N ARG A 49 -9.21 -9.56 2.74
CA ARG A 49 -9.62 -9.36 4.16
C ARG A 49 -11.11 -9.63 4.39
N ILE A 50 -11.96 -9.17 3.49
CA ILE A 50 -13.41 -9.39 3.58
C ILE A 50 -13.72 -10.88 3.45
N GLU A 51 -13.09 -11.55 2.48
CA GLU A 51 -13.23 -13.00 2.29
C GLU A 51 -12.76 -13.80 3.51
N TRP A 52 -11.64 -13.41 4.11
CA TRP A 52 -11.12 -14.06 5.31
C TRP A 52 -12.07 -13.87 6.50
N GLN A 53 -12.56 -12.64 6.71
CA GLN A 53 -13.51 -12.37 7.79
C GLN A 53 -14.80 -13.18 7.63
N LYS A 54 -15.32 -13.31 6.41
CA LYS A 54 -16.51 -14.13 6.15
C LYS A 54 -16.32 -15.58 6.61
N LYS A 55 -15.15 -16.19 6.36
CA LYS A 55 -14.86 -17.56 6.83
C LYS A 55 -14.93 -17.65 8.35
N ILE A 56 -14.42 -16.63 9.04
CA ILE A 56 -14.47 -16.56 10.50
C ILE A 56 -15.90 -16.44 11.00
N ASP A 57 -16.69 -15.57 10.37
CA ASP A 57 -18.11 -15.37 10.71
C ASP A 57 -18.93 -16.66 10.47
N ASP A 58 -18.55 -17.45 9.46
CA ASP A 58 -19.14 -18.76 9.16
C ASP A 58 -18.66 -19.88 10.14
N GLY A 59 -17.88 -19.54 11.17
CA GLY A 59 -17.49 -20.42 12.27
C GLY A 59 -16.05 -20.94 12.22
N MET A 60 -15.24 -20.53 11.25
CA MET A 60 -13.83 -20.90 11.19
C MET A 60 -13.01 -20.06 12.20
N LEU A 61 -12.53 -20.66 13.28
CA LEU A 61 -11.62 -19.97 14.18
C LEU A 61 -10.22 -19.79 13.53
N PRO A 62 -9.58 -18.61 13.65
CA PRO A 62 -8.22 -18.42 13.20
C PRO A 62 -7.23 -19.32 13.96
N ASP A 63 -6.24 -19.83 13.24
CA ASP A 63 -5.12 -20.59 13.81
C ASP A 63 -3.85 -20.36 12.98
N PHE A 64 -2.71 -20.91 13.41
CA PHE A 64 -1.46 -20.83 12.70
C PHE A 64 -1.54 -21.49 11.31
N ILE A 65 -1.11 -20.74 10.29
CA ILE A 65 -1.05 -21.23 8.91
C ILE A 65 0.02 -22.33 8.81
N SER A 66 -0.37 -23.53 8.39
CA SER A 66 0.51 -24.70 8.35
C SER A 66 1.69 -24.53 7.36
N GLU A 67 1.41 -23.84 6.26
CA GLU A 67 2.28 -23.62 5.11
C GLU A 67 3.49 -22.74 5.46
N THR A 68 3.43 -21.97 6.55
CA THR A 68 4.51 -21.09 7.01
C THR A 68 5.30 -21.64 8.20
N SER A 69 5.13 -22.93 8.54
CA SER A 69 5.86 -23.59 9.63
C SER A 69 7.38 -23.48 9.50
N SER A 70 7.94 -23.73 8.32
CA SER A 70 9.39 -23.64 8.08
C SER A 70 9.98 -22.25 8.33
N ILE A 71 9.18 -21.19 8.15
CA ILE A 71 9.60 -19.81 8.45
C ILE A 71 9.60 -19.58 9.96
N ARG A 72 8.60 -20.12 10.68
CA ARG A 72 8.50 -19.98 12.15
C ARG A 72 9.59 -20.76 12.88
N ASP A 73 9.93 -21.93 12.36
CA ASP A 73 10.90 -22.84 12.99
C ASP A 73 12.35 -22.58 12.52
N GLY A 74 12.54 -21.67 11.56
CA GLY A 74 13.84 -21.31 11.01
C GLY A 74 14.62 -20.34 11.90
N ASP A 75 15.96 -20.43 11.83
CA ASP A 75 16.86 -19.47 12.49
C ASP A 75 17.13 -18.26 11.57
N TRP A 76 16.41 -17.17 11.78
CA TRP A 76 16.59 -15.93 11.02
C TRP A 76 16.44 -14.70 11.91
N LYS A 77 16.95 -13.58 11.41
CA LYS A 77 16.80 -12.25 12.02
C LYS A 77 16.46 -11.23 10.95
N ILE A 78 15.87 -10.12 11.37
CA ILE A 78 15.72 -8.94 10.51
C ILE A 78 17.09 -8.43 10.05
N GLN A 79 17.13 -7.65 8.96
CA GLN A 79 18.38 -7.22 8.32
C GLN A 79 19.32 -6.44 9.25
N GLY A 80 18.77 -5.61 10.14
CA GLY A 80 19.53 -4.79 11.09
C GLY A 80 18.60 -3.79 11.78
N ILE A 81 19.10 -3.17 12.85
CA ILE A 81 18.46 -2.03 13.54
C ILE A 81 19.43 -0.86 13.47
#